data_AF-A0A1S7UKN2-F1
#
_entry.id   AF-A0A1S7UKN2-F1
#
_cell.length_a   1.000
_cell.length_b   1.000
_cell.length_c   1.000
_cell.angle_alpha   90.00
_cell.angle_beta   90.00
_cell.angle_gamma   90.00
#
_symmetry.space_group_name_H-M   'P 1'
#
loop_
_entity.id
_entity.type
_entity.pdbx_description
1 polymer ?
#
loop_
_entity_poly.entity_id
_entity_poly.type
_entity_poly.pdbx_seq_one_letter_code
_entity_poly.pdbx_strand_id
1 'polypeptide(L)'
;MPATRPPCIICNTVEGKYRCPRCDAFTCALKCSREHRDNHPVVEERLRPLNSADIAPAVQPPHSEQQPPAKLSDIVDTTEYKTLLRRYPDLEKYLWSIATATDPPKHNQGGTMPRKANQPWTQEVGMTKAVQLVQSIKASPGDVRDALREFSDLVCIFKARMQVHDDQLRKQRAQEDARIISSLLRDEKS
;
A
#
# COMPACT_ATOMS: atom_id res chain seq x y z
N MET A 1 37.77 -7.10 14.03
CA MET A 1 37.73 -6.18 12.88
C MET A 1 36.75 -5.06 13.21
N PRO A 2 37.15 -3.79 13.28
CA PRO A 2 36.22 -2.71 13.60
C PRO A 2 35.25 -2.48 12.43
N ALA A 3 33.95 -2.45 12.72
CA ALA A 3 32.91 -2.20 11.73
C ALA A 3 32.96 -0.72 11.28
N THR A 4 33.49 -0.46 10.09
CA THR A 4 33.55 0.86 9.49
C THR A 4 32.13 1.37 9.23
N ARG A 5 31.75 2.48 9.87
CA ARG A 5 30.43 3.07 9.66
C ARG A 5 30.43 3.83 8.33
N PRO A 6 29.39 3.67 7.50
CA PRO A 6 29.33 4.37 6.23
C PRO A 6 29.28 5.89 6.43
N PRO A 7 29.83 6.68 5.49
CA PRO A 7 29.83 8.14 5.55
C PRO A 7 28.42 8.73 5.44
N CYS A 8 28.28 9.98 5.89
CA CYS A 8 27.02 10.70 5.83
C CYS A 8 26.51 10.87 4.39
N ILE A 9 25.32 10.38 4.06
CA ILE A 9 24.76 10.45 2.71
C ILE A 9 24.47 11.87 2.18
N ILE A 10 24.44 12.88 3.06
CA ILE A 10 24.15 14.27 2.69
C ILE A 10 25.43 15.05 2.35
N CYS A 11 26.48 14.90 3.16
CA CYS A 11 27.69 15.70 3.00
C CYS A 11 28.93 14.86 2.64
N ASN A 12 28.88 13.53 2.79
CA ASN A 12 29.98 12.58 2.56
C ASN A 12 31.31 12.93 3.25
N THR A 13 31.33 13.85 4.21
CA THR A 13 32.56 14.36 4.83
C THR A 13 33.02 13.57 6.05
N VAL A 14 32.09 13.02 6.83
CA VAL A 14 32.40 12.29 8.07
C VAL A 14 31.53 11.05 8.20
N GLU A 15 31.98 10.10 9.03
CA GLU A 15 31.24 8.88 9.35
C GLU A 15 29.84 9.20 9.90
N GLY A 16 28.86 8.44 9.46
CA GLY A 16 27.48 8.65 9.86
C GLY A 16 27.21 8.19 11.30
N LYS A 17 26.71 9.10 12.13
CA LYS A 17 26.37 8.86 13.53
C LYS A 17 24.91 8.44 13.72
N TYR A 18 24.00 8.95 12.89
CA TYR A 18 22.56 8.77 12.99
C TYR A 18 22.04 7.91 11.84
N ARG A 19 21.16 6.95 12.13
CA ARG A 19 20.53 6.04 11.14
C ARG A 19 19.08 6.45 10.88
N CYS A 20 18.68 6.53 9.61
CA CYS A 20 17.31 6.77 9.22
C CYS A 20 16.45 5.50 9.37
N PRO A 21 15.29 5.53 10.06
CA PRO A 21 14.44 4.36 10.24
C PRO A 21 13.66 3.95 8.98
N ARG A 22 13.71 4.74 7.89
CA ARG A 22 12.96 4.48 6.64
C ARG A 22 13.79 3.79 5.57
N CYS A 23 15.09 4.07 5.48
CA CYS A 23 15.96 3.55 4.42
C CYS A 23 17.35 3.11 4.90
N ASP A 24 17.58 3.10 6.22
CA ASP A 24 18.85 2.74 6.85
C ASP A 24 20.07 3.56 6.43
N ALA A 25 19.84 4.71 5.78
CA ALA A 25 20.91 5.64 5.45
C ALA A 25 21.49 6.30 6.70
N PHE A 26 22.80 6.59 6.65
CA PHE A 26 23.53 7.18 7.76
C PHE A 26 23.79 8.66 7.52
N THR A 27 23.62 9.48 8.56
CA THR A 27 23.86 10.93 8.54
C THR A 27 24.76 11.35 9.69
N CYS A 28 25.60 12.38 9.49
CA CYS A 28 26.59 12.79 10.49
C CYS A 28 25.99 13.62 11.64
N ALA A 29 24.96 14.40 11.36
CA ALA A 29 24.36 15.35 12.29
C ALA A 29 22.85 15.43 12.11
N LEU A 30 22.17 15.95 13.13
CA LEU A 30 20.71 16.11 13.11
C LEU A 30 20.23 17.02 11.96
N LYS A 31 21.06 17.99 11.54
CA LYS A 31 20.79 18.83 10.35
C LYS A 31 20.69 17.97 9.07
N CYS A 32 21.69 17.12 8.82
CA CYS A 32 21.67 16.18 7.70
C CYS A 32 20.56 15.12 7.83
N SER A 33 20.23 14.69 9.05
CA SER A 33 19.10 13.77 9.28
C SER A 33 17.75 14.39 8.94
N ARG A 34 17.54 15.69 9.22
CA ARG A 34 16.31 16.40 8.88
C ARG A 34 16.22 16.62 7.38
N GLU A 35 17.29 17.12 6.77
CA GLU A 35 17.42 17.28 5.32
C GLU A 35 17.09 15.98 4.57
N HIS A 36 17.67 14.86 5.01
CA HIS A 36 17.37 13.55 4.44
C HIS A 36 15.92 13.09 4.66
N ARG A 37 15.32 13.39 5.82
CA ARG A 37 13.94 12.99 6.14
C ARG A 37 12.91 13.79 5.33
N ASP A 38 13.19 15.06 5.10
CA ASP A 38 12.32 15.99 4.40
C ASP A 38 12.43 15.82 2.88
N ASN A 39 13.64 15.56 2.37
CA ASN A 39 13.92 15.23 0.97
C ASN A 39 14.18 13.74 0.78
N HIS A 40 13.44 12.87 1.48
CA HIS A 40 13.66 11.44 1.39
C HIS A 40 13.43 10.99 -0.06
N PRO A 41 14.48 10.56 -0.79
CA PRO A 41 14.26 10.05 -2.13
C PRO A 41 13.30 8.87 -2.04
N VAL A 42 12.32 8.80 -2.94
CA VAL A 42 11.57 7.56 -3.16
C VAL A 42 12.60 6.57 -3.69
N VAL A 43 13.30 5.88 -2.78
CA VAL A 43 14.32 4.89 -3.15
C VAL A 43 13.56 3.69 -3.68
N GLU A 44 13.40 3.74 -5.00
CA GLU A 44 13.34 2.59 -5.88
C GLU A 44 14.41 1.59 -5.43
N GLU A 45 13.91 0.39 -5.14
CA GLU A 45 14.57 -0.88 -4.83
C GLU A 45 16.07 -0.89 -4.54
N ARG A 46 16.43 -1.34 -3.33
CA ARG A 46 17.76 -1.89 -3.08
C ARG A 46 17.80 -3.35 -3.55
N LEU A 47 17.77 -3.55 -4.87
CA LEU A 47 18.23 -4.80 -5.45
C LEU A 47 19.74 -4.90 -5.27
N ARG A 48 20.15 -6.09 -4.80
CA ARG A 48 21.53 -6.51 -4.55
C ARG A 48 22.34 -6.46 -5.86
N PRO A 49 23.58 -5.97 -5.88
CA PRO A 49 24.38 -5.98 -7.10
C PRO A 49 24.87 -7.42 -7.36
N LEU A 50 24.39 -8.03 -8.44
CA LEU A 50 25.03 -9.20 -9.04
C LEU A 50 25.55 -8.81 -10.43
N ASN A 51 26.88 -8.69 -10.48
CA ASN A 51 27.80 -8.80 -11.61
C ASN A 51 27.29 -8.53 -13.04
N SER A 52 27.93 -7.54 -13.65
CA SER A 52 27.94 -7.26 -15.07
C SER A 52 28.41 -8.47 -15.90
N ALA A 53 27.59 -8.89 -16.85
CA ALA A 53 28.05 -9.30 -18.17
C ALA A 53 26.89 -9.23 -19.18
N ASP A 54 27.19 -8.55 -20.28
CA ASP A 54 26.59 -8.62 -21.61
C ASP A 54 25.34 -7.82 -21.98
N ILE A 55 25.44 -7.30 -23.20
CA ILE A 55 24.71 -6.23 -23.86
C ILE A 55 23.62 -6.84 -24.76
N ALA A 56 22.38 -6.32 -24.71
CA ALA A 56 21.51 -6.01 -25.87
C ALA A 56 20.04 -5.75 -25.43
N PRO A 57 19.25 -4.98 -26.21
CA PRO A 57 18.14 -4.19 -25.70
C PRO A 57 16.76 -4.85 -25.83
N ALA A 58 15.84 -4.37 -24.98
CA ALA A 58 14.38 -4.37 -25.14
C ALA A 58 13.69 -5.72 -25.28
N VAL A 59 13.25 -6.28 -24.15
CA VAL A 59 12.02 -7.09 -24.10
C VAL A 59 11.25 -6.67 -22.86
N GLN A 60 10.10 -6.05 -23.08
CA GLN A 60 9.10 -5.76 -22.05
C GLN A 60 8.68 -7.08 -21.38
N PRO A 61 8.51 -7.13 -20.04
CA PRO A 61 7.89 -8.29 -19.43
C PRO A 61 6.41 -8.38 -19.86
N PRO A 62 5.86 -9.61 -19.94
CA PRO A 62 4.51 -9.82 -20.43
C PRO A 62 3.53 -9.20 -19.45
N HIS A 63 2.81 -8.18 -19.90
CA HIS A 63 1.56 -7.80 -19.26
C HIS A 63 0.63 -9.00 -19.40
N SER A 64 0.48 -9.79 -18.33
CA SER A 64 -0.66 -10.68 -18.19
C SER A 64 -1.90 -9.85 -18.42
N GLU A 65 -2.69 -10.23 -19.43
CA GLU A 65 -3.98 -9.66 -19.80
C GLU A 65 -5.01 -9.89 -18.68
N GLN A 66 -4.78 -9.30 -17.53
CA GLN A 66 -5.75 -9.24 -16.46
C GLN A 66 -6.75 -8.17 -16.85
N GLN A 67 -7.97 -8.62 -17.17
CA GLN A 67 -9.13 -7.76 -17.38
C GLN A 67 -9.15 -6.65 -16.32
N PRO A 68 -9.39 -5.38 -16.69
CA PRO A 68 -9.39 -4.29 -15.74
C PRO A 68 -10.37 -4.60 -14.59
N PRO A 69 -9.96 -4.45 -13.33
CA PRO A 69 -10.84 -4.73 -12.21
C PRO A 69 -12.02 -3.76 -12.23
N ALA A 70 -13.23 -4.30 -12.22
CA ALA A 70 -14.46 -3.52 -12.24
C ALA A 70 -14.94 -3.23 -10.80
N LYS A 71 -14.61 -4.12 -9.86
CA LYS A 71 -14.99 -4.01 -8.44
C LYS A 71 -13.83 -4.41 -7.54
N LEU A 72 -13.83 -3.86 -6.33
CA LEU A 72 -12.84 -4.22 -5.30
C LEU A 72 -12.86 -5.73 -4.98
N SER A 73 -14.02 -6.38 -5.10
CA SER A 73 -14.16 -7.83 -4.88
C SER A 73 -13.35 -8.68 -5.86
N ASP A 74 -13.04 -8.18 -7.05
CA ASP A 74 -12.29 -8.93 -8.07
C ASP A 74 -10.82 -9.13 -7.64
N ILE A 75 -10.37 -8.46 -6.56
CA ILE A 75 -9.03 -8.66 -5.98
C ILE A 75 -8.79 -10.11 -5.56
N VAL A 76 -9.84 -10.83 -5.15
CA VAL A 76 -9.75 -12.23 -4.69
C VAL A 76 -9.36 -13.18 -5.82
N ASP A 77 -9.70 -12.83 -7.06
CA ASP A 77 -9.41 -13.64 -8.24
C ASP A 77 -7.99 -13.43 -8.78
N THR A 78 -7.33 -12.35 -8.36
CA THR A 78 -5.98 -12.00 -8.81
C THR A 78 -4.95 -13.05 -8.40
N THR A 79 -3.96 -13.25 -9.26
CA THR A 79 -2.82 -14.13 -8.98
C THR A 79 -2.04 -13.64 -7.76
N GLU A 80 -1.90 -12.32 -7.62
CA GLU A 80 -1.20 -11.65 -6.53
C GLU A 80 -1.84 -11.98 -5.18
N TYR A 81 -3.18 -11.89 -5.07
CA TYR A 81 -3.89 -12.27 -3.85
C TYR A 81 -3.73 -13.76 -3.51
N LYS A 82 -3.84 -14.65 -4.50
CA LYS A 82 -3.64 -16.10 -4.33
C LYS A 82 -2.21 -16.43 -3.88
N THR A 83 -1.20 -15.74 -4.43
CA THR A 83 0.20 -15.92 -4.02
C THR A 83 0.44 -15.41 -2.60
N LEU A 84 -0.23 -14.31 -2.21
CA LEU A 84 -0.12 -13.75 -0.87
C LEU A 84 -0.66 -14.72 0.19
N LEU A 85 -1.82 -15.33 -0.06
CA LEU A 85 -2.41 -16.34 0.83
C LEU A 85 -1.56 -17.62 0.93
N ARG A 86 -0.89 -18.03 -0.15
CA ARG A 86 0.04 -19.18 -0.10
C ARG A 86 1.26 -18.92 0.79
N ARG A 87 1.78 -17.68 0.78
CA ARG A 87 2.93 -17.31 1.62
C ARG A 87 2.53 -17.04 3.06
N TYR A 88 1.32 -16.53 3.28
CA TYR A 88 0.78 -16.20 4.60
C TYR A 88 -0.56 -16.90 4.82
N PRO A 89 -0.58 -18.19 5.19
CA PRO A 89 -1.82 -18.97 5.32
C PRO A 89 -2.73 -18.47 6.45
N ASP A 90 -2.16 -17.83 7.48
CA ASP A 90 -2.95 -17.25 8.58
C ASP A 90 -3.51 -15.85 8.27
N LEU A 91 -3.13 -15.23 7.14
CA LEU A 91 -3.58 -13.89 6.75
C LEU A 91 -5.10 -13.77 6.74
N GLU A 92 -5.80 -14.79 6.22
CA GLU A 92 -7.26 -14.81 6.15
C GLU A 92 -7.89 -14.71 7.55
N LYS A 93 -7.34 -15.42 8.54
CA LYS A 93 -7.82 -15.38 9.93
C LYS A 93 -7.65 -13.97 10.51
N TYR A 94 -6.54 -13.31 10.23
CA TYR A 94 -6.30 -11.94 10.70
C TYR A 94 -7.25 -10.95 10.04
N LEU A 95 -7.47 -11.03 8.72
CA LEU A 95 -8.44 -10.20 8.02
C LEU A 95 -9.86 -10.39 8.57
N TRP A 96 -10.25 -11.64 8.84
CA TRP A 96 -11.53 -11.95 9.47
C TRP A 96 -11.64 -11.40 10.89
N SER A 97 -10.56 -11.46 11.68
CA SER A 97 -10.54 -10.87 13.04
C SER A 97 -10.70 -9.35 13.03
N ILE A 98 -10.13 -8.67 12.03
CA ILE A 98 -10.26 -7.22 11.85
C ILE A 98 -11.69 -6.88 11.41
N ALA A 99 -12.26 -7.64 10.47
CA ALA A 99 -13.63 -7.46 10.03
C ALA A 99 -14.64 -7.65 11.19
N THR A 100 -14.50 -8.74 11.96
CA THR A 100 -15.38 -9.00 13.11
C THR A 100 -15.20 -8.02 14.26
N ALA A 101 -14.04 -7.37 14.40
CA ALA A 101 -13.85 -6.27 15.35
C ALA A 101 -14.67 -5.01 14.98
N THR A 102 -15.01 -4.85 13.70
CA THR A 102 -15.89 -3.76 13.23
C THR A 102 -17.38 -4.10 13.38
N ASP A 103 -17.73 -5.37 13.57
CA ASP A 103 -19.12 -5.79 13.73
C ASP A 103 -19.72 -5.38 15.09
N PRO A 104 -21.05 -5.21 15.17
CA PRO A 104 -21.73 -5.03 16.44
C PRO A 104 -21.49 -6.23 17.36
N PRO A 105 -21.30 -6.01 18.69
CA PRO A 105 -21.18 -7.10 19.63
C PRO A 105 -22.43 -7.97 19.56
N LYS A 106 -22.24 -9.29 19.37
CA LYS A 106 -23.34 -10.25 19.33
C LYS A 106 -24.10 -10.14 20.66
N HIS A 107 -25.36 -9.68 20.61
CA HIS A 107 -26.20 -9.53 21.78
C HIS A 107 -26.55 -10.90 22.36
N ASN A 108 -25.67 -11.48 23.17
CA ASN A 108 -25.99 -12.59 24.06
C ASN A 108 -24.91 -12.74 25.12
N GLN A 109 -25.13 -12.09 26.26
CA GLN A 109 -25.40 -12.77 27.54
C GLN A 109 -25.51 -11.74 28.66
N GLY A 110 -26.64 -11.78 29.36
CA GLY A 110 -26.88 -11.02 30.57
C GLY A 110 -25.81 -11.35 31.61
N GLY A 111 -24.95 -10.37 31.89
CA GLY A 111 -23.99 -10.40 32.96
C GLY A 111 -23.93 -9.01 33.57
N THR A 112 -24.39 -8.90 34.81
CA THR A 112 -24.25 -7.73 35.68
C THR A 112 -22.78 -7.28 35.72
N MET A 113 -22.44 -6.22 34.99
CA MET A 113 -21.09 -5.63 34.97
C MET A 113 -21.16 -4.08 34.98
N PRO A 114 -20.11 -3.41 35.48
CA PRO A 114 -20.22 -2.10 36.13
C PRO A 114 -20.48 -0.94 35.17
N ARG A 115 -21.26 0.04 35.65
CA ARG A 115 -21.86 1.19 34.94
C ARG A 115 -20.92 2.14 34.16
N LYS A 116 -19.61 1.87 34.06
CA LYS A 116 -18.64 2.70 33.33
C LYS A 116 -18.33 2.23 31.90
N ALA A 117 -18.84 1.08 31.47
CA ALA A 117 -18.55 0.49 30.14
C ALA A 117 -19.70 0.62 29.12
N ASN A 118 -20.67 1.51 29.33
CA ASN A 118 -21.88 1.63 28.52
C ASN A 118 -21.77 2.68 27.40
N GLN A 119 -20.70 2.68 26.60
CA GLN A 119 -20.86 3.31 25.29
C GLN A 119 -21.67 2.34 24.41
N PRO A 120 -22.85 2.76 23.90
CA PRO A 120 -23.58 1.96 22.94
C PRO A 120 -22.66 1.74 21.73
N TRP A 121 -22.69 0.54 21.17
CA TRP A 121 -21.91 0.28 19.97
C TRP A 121 -22.34 1.26 18.86
N THR A 122 -21.35 1.93 18.28
CA THR A 122 -21.49 2.74 17.07
C THR A 122 -20.47 2.27 16.04
N GLN A 123 -20.70 2.60 14.77
CA GLN A 123 -19.74 2.33 13.70
C GLN A 123 -18.36 2.94 14.01
N GLU A 124 -18.32 4.12 14.64
CA GLU A 124 -17.09 4.79 15.08
C GLU A 124 -16.35 3.98 16.17
N VAL A 125 -17.08 3.43 17.14
CA VAL A 125 -16.51 2.56 18.18
C VAL A 125 -15.95 1.27 17.56
N GLY A 126 -16.66 0.66 16.61
CA GLY A 126 -16.20 -0.50 15.85
C GLY A 126 -14.92 -0.19 15.06
N MET A 127 -14.88 0.96 14.37
CA MET A 127 -13.71 1.41 13.63
C MET A 127 -12.52 1.65 14.55
N THR A 128 -12.73 2.30 15.70
CA THR A 128 -11.68 2.55 16.69
C THR A 128 -11.07 1.25 17.21
N LYS A 129 -11.91 0.24 17.51
CA LYS A 129 -11.45 -1.09 17.92
C LYS A 129 -10.66 -1.80 16.84
N ALA A 130 -11.10 -1.72 15.58
CA ALA A 130 -10.35 -2.29 14.47
C ALA A 130 -8.99 -1.61 14.27
N VAL A 131 -8.92 -0.28 14.39
CA VAL A 131 -7.64 0.46 14.34
C VAL A 131 -6.71 0.03 15.47
N GLN A 132 -7.21 -0.11 16.69
CA GLN A 132 -6.42 -0.60 17.82
C GLN A 132 -5.90 -2.03 17.60
N LEU A 133 -6.72 -2.91 17.02
CA LEU A 133 -6.33 -4.27 16.67
C LEU A 133 -5.25 -4.28 15.58
N VAL A 134 -5.38 -3.46 14.54
CA VAL A 134 -4.34 -3.33 13.52
C VAL A 134 -3.04 -2.78 14.13
N GLN A 135 -3.12 -1.83 15.06
CA GLN A 135 -1.95 -1.31 15.76
C GLN A 135 -1.27 -2.38 16.63
N SER A 136 -2.04 -3.22 17.34
CA SER A 136 -1.47 -4.30 18.16
C SER A 136 -0.81 -5.39 17.32
N ILE A 137 -1.39 -5.73 16.16
CA ILE A 137 -0.78 -6.65 15.20
C ILE A 137 0.51 -6.06 14.64
N LYS A 138 0.53 -4.77 14.29
CA LYS A 138 1.73 -4.09 13.78
C LYS A 138 2.86 -3.96 14.82
N ALA A 139 2.50 -3.87 16.09
CA ALA A 139 3.46 -3.85 17.20
C ALA A 139 4.06 -5.23 17.49
N SER A 140 3.37 -6.30 17.07
CA SER A 140 3.86 -7.66 17.22
C SER A 140 4.95 -7.96 16.16
N PRO A 141 6.14 -8.43 16.55
CA PRO A 141 7.15 -8.86 15.59
C PRO A 141 6.71 -10.19 14.95
N GLY A 142 6.80 -10.29 13.63
CA GLY A 142 6.56 -11.53 12.90
C GLY A 142 5.92 -11.34 11.52
N ASP A 143 5.71 -12.47 10.86
CA ASP A 143 5.23 -12.54 9.48
C ASP A 143 3.85 -11.92 9.28
N VAL A 144 3.04 -11.83 10.34
CA VAL A 144 1.68 -11.26 10.31
C VAL A 144 1.67 -9.79 9.94
N ARG A 145 2.62 -9.01 10.49
CA ARG A 145 2.75 -7.59 10.17
C ARG A 145 3.09 -7.40 8.70
N ASP A 146 3.99 -8.23 8.19
CA ASP A 146 4.46 -8.16 6.82
C ASP A 146 3.35 -8.63 5.87
N ALA A 147 2.60 -9.68 6.23
CA ALA A 147 1.41 -10.13 5.53
C ALA A 147 0.33 -9.04 5.40
N LEU A 148 0.01 -8.33 6.49
CA LEU A 148 -0.96 -7.24 6.47
C LEU A 148 -0.47 -6.04 5.66
N ARG A 149 0.82 -5.72 5.75
CA ARG A 149 1.41 -4.65 4.94
C ARG A 149 1.28 -4.98 3.45
N GLU A 150 1.68 -6.18 3.05
CA GLU A 150 1.63 -6.59 1.66
C GLU A 150 0.20 -6.72 1.13
N PHE A 151 -0.74 -7.15 1.97
CA PHE A 151 -2.17 -7.10 1.61
C PHE A 151 -2.66 -5.67 1.40
N SER A 152 -2.29 -4.75 2.30
CA SER A 152 -2.64 -3.33 2.18
C SER A 152 -2.05 -2.72 0.91
N ASP A 153 -0.79 -3.03 0.59
CA ASP A 153 -0.12 -2.55 -0.62
C ASP A 153 -0.82 -3.08 -1.88
N LEU A 154 -1.22 -4.36 -1.88
CA LEU A 154 -1.99 -4.97 -2.97
C LEU A 154 -3.34 -4.27 -3.16
N VAL A 155 -4.08 -3.98 -2.08
CA VAL A 155 -5.35 -3.24 -2.15
C VAL A 155 -5.14 -1.82 -2.70
N CYS A 156 -4.08 -1.13 -2.29
CA CYS A 156 -3.74 0.20 -2.80
C CYS A 156 -3.46 0.18 -4.30
N ILE A 157 -2.63 -0.76 -4.76
CA ILE A 157 -2.30 -0.94 -6.18
C ILE A 157 -3.57 -1.24 -6.98
N PHE A 158 -4.41 -2.13 -6.46
CA PHE A 158 -5.66 -2.51 -7.11
C PHE A 158 -6.61 -1.32 -7.27
N LYS A 159 -6.79 -0.51 -6.22
CA LYS A 159 -7.59 0.72 -6.28
C LYS A 159 -7.02 1.74 -7.27
N ALA A 160 -5.71 1.91 -7.31
CA ALA A 160 -5.07 2.81 -8.27
C ALA A 160 -5.30 2.35 -9.72
N ARG A 161 -5.21 1.03 -10.00
CA ARG A 161 -5.53 0.46 -11.31
C ARG A 161 -6.99 0.71 -11.70
N MET A 162 -7.92 0.53 -10.76
CA MET A 162 -9.35 0.84 -10.99
C MET A 162 -9.57 2.31 -11.34
N GLN A 163 -8.96 3.24 -10.59
CA GLN A 163 -9.12 4.67 -10.82
C GLN A 163 -8.60 5.09 -12.20
N VAL A 164 -7.42 4.59 -12.60
CA VAL A 164 -6.85 4.85 -13.93
C VAL A 164 -7.80 4.34 -15.03
N HIS A 165 -8.38 3.17 -14.84
CA HIS A 165 -9.35 2.61 -15.78
C HIS A 165 -10.62 3.46 -15.88
N ASP A 166 -11.18 3.90 -14.76
CA ASP A 166 -12.36 4.77 -14.72
C ASP A 166 -12.09 6.13 -15.39
N ASP A 167 -10.92 6.73 -15.13
CA ASP A 167 -10.51 7.99 -15.74
C ASP A 167 -10.31 7.83 -17.26
N GLN A 168 -9.76 6.70 -17.69
CA GLN A 168 -9.61 6.39 -19.11
C GLN A 168 -10.96 6.24 -19.81
N LEU A 169 -11.92 5.55 -19.19
CA LEU A 169 -13.28 5.39 -19.73
C LEU A 169 -14.01 6.73 -19.83
N ARG A 170 -13.89 7.58 -18.81
CA ARG A 170 -14.43 8.95 -18.82
C ARG A 170 -13.83 9.78 -19.95
N LYS A 171 -12.51 9.70 -20.15
CA LYS A 171 -11.81 10.41 -21.22
C LYS A 171 -12.25 9.93 -22.61
N GLN A 172 -12.41 8.62 -22.81
CA GLN A 172 -12.89 8.06 -24.08
C GLN A 172 -14.29 8.57 -24.42
N ARG A 173 -15.22 8.59 -23.45
CA ARG A 173 -16.56 9.12 -23.65
C ARG A 173 -16.53 10.60 -24.06
N ALA A 174 -15.78 11.42 -23.33
CA ALA A 174 -15.65 12.85 -23.65
C ALA A 174 -15.03 13.10 -25.03
N GLN A 175 -14.07 12.26 -25.46
CA GLN A 175 -13.47 12.35 -26.80
C GLN A 175 -14.48 12.00 -27.90
N GLU A 176 -15.31 10.98 -27.69
CA GLU A 176 -16.32 10.59 -28.66
C GLU A 176 -17.41 11.65 -28.78
N ASP A 177 -17.90 12.16 -27.65
CA ASP A 177 -18.87 13.27 -27.61
C ASP A 177 -18.32 14.50 -28.36
N ALA A 178 -17.06 14.86 -28.13
CA ALA A 178 -16.41 15.97 -28.83
C ALA A 178 -16.28 15.75 -30.35
N ARG A 179 -16.05 14.51 -30.81
CA ARG A 179 -16.01 14.17 -32.23
C ARG A 179 -17.39 14.31 -32.88
N ILE A 180 -18.43 13.82 -32.23
CA ILE A 180 -19.81 13.91 -32.70
C ILE A 180 -20.20 15.39 -32.84
N ILE A 181 -19.98 16.19 -31.79
CA ILE A 181 -20.27 17.64 -31.82
C ILE A 181 -19.50 18.34 -32.94
N SER A 182 -18.21 18.03 -33.11
CA SER A 182 -17.39 18.61 -34.17
C SER A 182 -17.89 18.25 -35.57
N SER A 183 -18.46 17.05 -35.76
CA SER A 183 -19.06 16.66 -37.03
C SER A 183 -20.34 17.45 -37.29
N LEU A 184 -21.25 17.50 -36.31
CA LEU A 184 -22.52 18.21 -36.43
C LEU A 184 -22.33 19.70 -36.73
N LEU A 185 -21.35 20.35 -36.09
CA LEU A 185 -21.02 21.76 -36.34
C LEU A 185 -20.47 22.02 -37.76
N ARG A 186 -19.80 21.03 -38.37
CA ARG A 186 -19.37 21.15 -39.77
C ARG A 186 -20.55 21.01 -40.71
N ASP A 187 -21.47 20.08 -40.42
CA ASP A 187 -22.65 19.84 -41.24
C ASP A 187 -23.64 21.01 -41.20
N GLU A 188 -23.78 21.71 -40.06
CA GLU A 188 -24.63 22.92 -39.94
C GLU A 188 -24.10 24.11 -40.77
N LYS A 189 -22.79 24.19 -40.95
CA LYS A 189 -22.14 25.32 -41.64
C LYS A 189 -22.12 25.17 -43.17
N SER A 190 -22.50 24.00 -43.69
CA SER A 190 -22.58 23.69 -45.13
C SER A 190 -23.97 24.01 -45.69
#